data_AF-A0A930DPP0-F1
#
_entry.id   AF-A0A930DPP0-F1
#
_cell.length_a   1.000
_cell.length_b   1.000
_cell.length_c   1.000
_cell.angle_alpha   90.00
_cell.angle_beta   90.00
_cell.angle_gamma   90.00
#
_symmetry.space_group_name_H-M   'P 1'
#
loop_
_entity.id
_entity.type
_entity.pdbx_description
1 polymer ?
#
loop_
_entity_poly.entity_id
_entity_poly.type
_entity_poly.pdbx_seq_one_letter_code
_entity_poly.pdbx_strand_id
1 'polypeptide(L)' 'PKGFQKSEYLESHGFVDKIVERKDMRETLIQLLKLHQKA' A
#
# COMPACT_ATOMS: atom_id res chain seq x y z
N PRO A 1 -2.18 -21.05 -3.23
CA PRO A 1 -3.23 -20.49 -4.12
C PRO A 1 -2.59 -19.83 -5.35
N LYS A 2 -3.30 -19.72 -6.48
CA LYS A 2 -2.76 -19.04 -7.66
C LYS A 2 -2.48 -17.57 -7.32
N GLY A 3 -1.29 -17.08 -7.63
CA GLY A 3 -0.89 -15.71 -7.34
C GLY A 3 -0.59 -15.45 -5.86
N PHE A 4 -0.54 -16.48 -5.01
CA PHE A 4 -0.06 -16.34 -3.63
C PHE A 4 1.31 -15.65 -3.60
N GLN A 5 1.51 -14.76 -2.63
CA GLN A 5 2.66 -13.85 -2.50
C GLN A 5 2.74 -12.69 -3.52
N LYS A 6 1.80 -12.59 -4.47
CA LYS A 6 1.68 -11.37 -5.28
C LYS A 6 0.89 -10.30 -4.54
N SER A 7 1.21 -9.04 -4.80
CA SER A 7 0.55 -7.90 -4.16
C SER A 7 -0.97 -7.91 -4.37
N GLU A 8 -1.45 -8.27 -5.55
CA GLU A 8 -2.90 -8.33 -5.88
C GLU A 8 -3.61 -9.42 -5.08
N TYR A 9 -2.94 -10.55 -4.86
CA TYR A 9 -3.50 -11.61 -4.02
C TYR A 9 -3.61 -11.12 -2.58
N LEU A 10 -2.57 -10.48 -2.04
CA LEU A 10 -2.57 -9.99 -0.66
C LEU A 10 -3.58 -8.84 -0.44
N GLU A 11 -3.74 -7.95 -1.42
CA GLU A 11 -4.74 -6.88 -1.40
C GLU A 11 -6.17 -7.45 -1.38
N SER A 12 -6.48 -8.43 -2.25
CA SER A 12 -7.81 -9.08 -2.26
C SER A 12 -8.15 -9.83 -0.97
N HIS A 13 -7.16 -10.17 -0.14
CA HIS A 13 -7.34 -10.83 1.15
C HIS A 13 -7.27 -9.86 2.34
N GLY A 14 -7.15 -8.55 2.09
CA GLY A 14 -7.12 -7.53 3.14
C GLY A 14 -5.82 -7.45 3.93
N PHE A 15 -4.74 -8.07 3.44
CA PHE A 15 -3.40 -7.97 4.06
C PHE A 15 -2.61 -6.75 3.59
N VAL A 16 -2.95 -6.21 2.42
CA VAL A 16 -2.36 -4.99 1.84
C VAL A 16 -3.49 -4.01 1.56
N ASP A 17 -3.39 -2.78 2.06
CA ASP A 17 -4.42 -1.76 1.87
C ASP A 17 -4.42 -1.14 0.47
N LYS A 18 -3.24 -1.03 -0.16
CA LYS A 18 -3.09 -0.39 -1.47
C LYS A 18 -1.80 -0.81 -2.18
N ILE A 19 -1.92 -1.18 -3.45
CA ILE A 19 -0.78 -1.31 -4.36
C ILE A 19 -0.45 0.05 -4.99
N VAL A 20 0.84 0.41 -5.01
CA VAL A 20 1.32 1.72 -5.48
C VAL A 20 2.42 1.53 -6.51
N GLU A 21 2.33 2.23 -7.64
CA GLU A 21 3.42 2.25 -8.62
C GLU A 21 4.68 2.89 -8.02
N ARG A 22 5.85 2.39 -8.41
CA ARG A 22 7.13 2.83 -7.81
C ARG A 22 7.36 4.34 -7.91
N LYS A 23 6.91 4.97 -8.99
CA LYS A 23 7.05 6.42 -9.23
C LYS A 23 6.22 7.27 -8.25
N ASP A 24 5.12 6.72 -7.73
CA ASP A 24 4.18 7.41 -6.84
C ASP A 24 4.43 7.11 -5.35
N MET A 25 5.40 6.24 -5.05
CA MET A 25 5.72 5.80 -3.69
C MET A 25 6.08 6.97 -2.76
N ARG A 26 6.88 7.92 -3.24
CA ARG A 26 7.31 9.08 -2.43
C ARG A 26 6.10 9.92 -1.99
N GLU A 27 5.24 10.27 -2.94
CA GLU A 27 4.06 11.09 -2.67
C GLU A 27 3.08 10.37 -1.74
N THR A 28 2.85 9.08 -1.98
CA THR A 28 1.97 8.27 -1.13
C THR A 28 2.47 8.21 0.32
N LEU A 29 3.78 8.02 0.53
CA LEU A 29 4.36 8.01 1.88
C LEU A 29 4.21 9.37 2.57
N ILE A 30 4.41 10.48 1.85
CA ILE A 30 4.22 11.82 2.41
C ILE A 30 2.77 12.01 2.90
N GLN A 31 1.79 11.59 2.10
CA GLN A 31 0.37 11.70 2.46
C GLN A 31 0.04 10.86 3.70
N LEU A 32 0.52 9.61 3.75
CA LEU A 32 0.33 8.74 4.91
C LEU A 32 0.97 9.35 6.17
N LEU A 33 2.19 9.85 6.08
CA LEU A 33 2.86 10.46 7.24
C LEU A 33 2.12 11.71 7.74
N LYS A 34 1.61 12.56 6.84
CA LYS A 34 0.79 13.73 7.21
C LYS A 34 -0.49 13.31 7.93
N LEU A 35 -1.15 12.25 7.47
CA LEU A 35 -2.37 11.72 8.10
C LEU A 35 -2.13 11.23 9.54
N HIS A 36 -0.94 10.68 9.81
CA HIS A 36 -0.57 10.14 11.12
C HIS A 36 0.26 11.10 11.97
N GLN A 37 0.43 12.35 11.52
CA GLN A 37 1.13 13.35 12.30
C GLN A 37 0.31 13.63 13.56
N LYS A 38 0.93 13.45 14.73
CA LYS A 38 0.29 13.79 16.01
C LYS A 38 0.01 15.28 16.05
N ALA A 39 -1.16 15.65 16.58
CA ALA A 39 -1.49 17.02 16.94
C ALA A 39 -0.49 17.59 17.95
#